data_AF-A0A523IFE0-F1
#
_entry.id   AF-A0A523IFE0-F1
#
_cell.length_a   1.000
_cell.length_b   1.000
_cell.length_c   1.000
_cell.angle_alpha   90.00
_cell.angle_beta   90.00
_cell.angle_gamma   90.00
#
_symmetry.space_group_name_H-M   'P 1'
#
loop_
_entity.id
_entity.type
_entity.pdbx_description
1 polymer ?
#
loop_
_entity_poly.entity_id
_entity_poly.type
_entity_poly.pdbx_seq_one_letter_code
_entity_poly.pdbx_strand_id
1 'polypeptide(L)'
;MRNCIGVDISKRSFDVYVLETNKAFQMQNSSEGITRCAKLCHEILPELIVMEATGGYEMLLASHLQAEGFPVAIVNPRRIRDFAKALGQMAKTDKIDAKIIAKFAATLEPMPHEFIDDNSRKLKALISRRKQLLQMHTAEVNRREHALEKEIKQSIKAIITAIETQLQNVDKEIDDAIKEAPELKQKTEFLQSVPGIGKTTAHMLVAELPELGILNRRQIAALVGVAPINRDSGVFRGKRMTGGGRKQVRTKLYMPTLVATQFNPVIKKYYRNLVDERGKCKMVALTAAMRKLLCIMNTMLKNSQYWQPNLAENA
;
A
#
# COMPACT_ATOMS: atom_id res chain seq x y z
N MET A 1 14.78 28.58 -2.80
CA MET A 1 14.09 27.36 -3.29
C MET A 1 14.33 26.28 -2.25
N ARG A 2 13.34 25.44 -1.93
CA ARG A 2 13.57 24.33 -1.00
C ARG A 2 14.68 23.41 -1.52
N ASN A 3 15.48 22.91 -0.59
CA ASN A 3 16.55 21.97 -0.92
C ASN A 3 15.98 20.56 -1.04
N CYS A 4 15.50 20.20 -2.23
CA CYS A 4 14.93 18.88 -2.51
C CYS A 4 15.80 18.08 -3.48
N ILE A 5 15.79 16.75 -3.29
CA ILE A 5 16.44 15.80 -4.16
C ILE A 5 15.39 14.95 -4.86
N GLY A 6 15.54 14.77 -6.17
CA GLY A 6 14.77 13.81 -6.95
C GLY A 6 15.65 12.65 -7.39
N VAL A 7 15.14 11.43 -7.26
CA VAL A 7 15.86 10.21 -7.64
C VAL A 7 15.02 9.40 -8.60
N ASP A 8 15.56 9.17 -9.80
CA ASP A 8 15.02 8.18 -10.74
C ASP A 8 15.87 6.91 -10.68
N ILE A 9 15.21 5.75 -10.57
CA ILE A 9 15.87 4.48 -10.22
C ILE A 9 15.64 3.45 -11.30
N SER A 10 16.73 2.86 -11.76
CA SER A 10 16.75 1.72 -12.66
C SER A 10 17.40 0.50 -12.01
N LYS A 11 17.38 -0.63 -12.72
CA LYS A 11 17.96 -1.90 -12.24
C LYS A 11 19.46 -1.80 -11.92
N ARG A 12 20.24 -1.03 -12.68
CA ARG A 12 21.72 -1.00 -12.58
C ARG A 12 22.26 0.29 -11.99
N SER A 13 21.51 1.38 -12.09
CA SER A 13 21.91 2.71 -11.67
C SER A 13 20.71 3.53 -11.21
N PHE A 14 20.98 4.62 -10.52
CA PHE A 14 20.00 5.64 -10.23
C PHE A 14 20.59 7.03 -10.49
N ASP A 15 19.74 7.94 -10.95
CA ASP A 15 20.07 9.31 -11.28
C ASP A 15 19.50 10.22 -10.19
N VAL A 16 20.38 11.02 -9.59
CA VAL A 16 20.10 11.93 -8.48
C VAL A 16 20.16 13.35 -9.01
N TYR A 17 19.10 14.12 -8.79
CA TYR A 17 19.06 15.55 -9.12
C TYR A 17 18.88 16.38 -7.86
N VAL A 18 19.81 17.30 -7.63
CA VAL A 18 19.78 18.25 -6.51
C VAL A 18 19.22 19.57 -7.00
N LEU A 19 18.05 19.96 -6.49
CA LEU A 19 17.35 21.15 -6.99
C LEU A 19 18.09 22.46 -6.68
N GLU A 20 18.67 22.57 -5.49
CA GLU A 20 19.37 23.78 -5.04
C GLU A 20 20.59 24.10 -5.91
N THR A 21 21.41 23.09 -6.20
CA THR A 21 22.65 23.26 -6.97
C THR A 21 22.47 23.06 -8.48
N ASN A 22 21.28 22.63 -8.92
CA ASN A 22 20.98 22.21 -10.29
C ASN A 22 21.91 21.11 -10.84
N LYS A 23 22.55 20.32 -9.97
CA LYS A 23 23.48 19.25 -10.35
C LYS A 23 22.77 17.91 -10.47
N ALA A 24 23.21 17.13 -11.45
CA ALA A 24 22.79 15.75 -11.67
C ALA A 24 23.97 14.80 -11.45
N PHE A 25 23.74 13.71 -10.73
CA PHE A 25 24.73 12.67 -10.46
C PHE A 25 24.14 11.32 -10.87
N GLN A 26 24.95 10.46 -11.46
CA GLN A 26 24.57 9.07 -11.70
C GLN A 26 25.39 8.16 -10.79
N MET A 27 24.72 7.23 -10.13
CA MET A 27 25.34 6.28 -9.21
C MET A 27 24.88 4.86 -9.54
N GLN A 28 25.69 3.86 -9.19
CA GLN A 28 25.30 2.46 -9.37
C GLN A 28 24.28 2.05 -8.32
N ASN A 29 23.33 1.19 -8.69
CA ASN A 29 22.40 0.57 -7.76
C ASN A 29 23.09 -0.61 -7.05
N SER A 30 24.10 -0.28 -6.25
CA SER A 30 24.93 -1.17 -5.44
C SER A 30 25.09 -0.59 -4.04
N SER A 31 25.57 -1.38 -3.08
CA SER A 31 25.86 -0.90 -1.73
C SER A 31 26.81 0.30 -1.73
N GLU A 32 27.85 0.27 -2.55
CA GLU A 32 28.81 1.38 -2.69
C GLU A 32 28.14 2.66 -3.24
N GLY A 33 27.31 2.54 -4.28
CA GLY A 33 26.59 3.67 -4.85
C GLY A 33 25.56 4.27 -3.88
N ILE A 34 24.89 3.42 -3.10
CA ILE A 34 23.96 3.84 -2.05
C ILE A 34 24.70 4.63 -0.95
N THR A 35 25.83 4.11 -0.45
CA THR A 35 26.64 4.82 0.55
C THR A 35 27.16 6.16 0.01
N ARG A 36 27.54 6.22 -1.27
CA ARG A 36 27.93 7.48 -1.92
C ARG A 36 26.77 8.48 -1.99
N CYS A 37 25.55 8.01 -2.23
CA CYS A 37 24.35 8.84 -2.22
C CYS A 37 24.06 9.39 -0.81
N ALA A 38 24.19 8.57 0.22
CA ALA A 38 24.03 9.01 1.61
C ALA A 38 25.05 10.11 1.99
N LYS A 39 26.32 9.96 1.60
CA LYS A 39 27.35 11.00 1.78
C LYS A 39 26.95 12.31 1.11
N LEU A 40 26.48 12.25 -0.14
CA LEU A 40 25.98 13.43 -0.86
C LEU A 40 24.80 14.09 -0.12
N CYS A 41 23.90 13.29 0.46
CA CYS A 41 22.78 13.81 1.25
C CYS A 41 23.24 14.46 2.56
N HIS A 42 24.28 13.94 3.22
CA HIS A 42 24.88 14.56 4.42
C HIS A 42 25.57 15.89 4.11
N GLU A 43 26.18 16.04 2.93
CA GLU A 43 26.78 17.31 2.49
C GLU A 43 25.72 18.38 2.17
N ILE A 44 24.58 17.96 1.62
CA ILE A 44 23.53 18.86 1.13
C ILE A 44 22.49 19.17 2.20
N LEU A 45 22.19 18.22 3.09
CA LEU A 45 21.09 18.26 4.07
C LEU A 45 19.73 18.59 3.41
N PRO A 46 19.21 17.70 2.54
CA PRO A 46 17.96 17.94 1.84
C PRO A 46 16.76 17.93 2.79
N GLU A 47 15.83 18.86 2.58
CA GLU A 47 14.54 18.90 3.28
C GLU A 47 13.63 17.73 2.89
N LEU A 48 13.79 17.21 1.67
CA LEU A 48 13.00 16.09 1.15
C LEU A 48 13.72 15.39 0.00
N ILE A 49 13.75 14.05 0.05
CA ILE A 49 14.21 13.19 -1.03
C ILE A 49 12.97 12.48 -1.60
N VAL A 50 12.74 12.61 -2.89
CA VAL A 50 11.61 11.95 -3.57
C VAL A 50 12.12 10.95 -4.60
N MET A 51 11.48 9.79 -4.63
CA MET A 51 11.80 8.70 -5.55
C MET A 51 10.53 8.22 -6.24
N GLU A 52 10.64 7.76 -7.47
CA GLU A 52 9.55 7.05 -8.14
C GLU A 52 9.55 5.57 -7.75
N ALA A 53 8.37 4.97 -7.60
CA ALA A 53 8.27 3.53 -7.36
C ALA A 53 8.58 2.73 -8.64
N THR A 54 9.73 2.03 -8.67
CA THR A 54 10.21 1.24 -9.83
C THR A 54 10.28 -0.25 -9.49
N GLY A 55 9.11 -0.85 -9.22
CA GLY A 55 9.00 -2.31 -9.07
C GLY A 55 9.80 -2.91 -7.91
N GLY A 56 10.27 -2.09 -6.96
CA GLY A 56 11.01 -2.51 -5.78
C GLY A 56 12.50 -2.17 -5.80
N TYR A 57 13.06 -1.68 -6.91
CA TYR A 57 14.47 -1.25 -6.98
C TYR A 57 14.75 -0.04 -6.07
N GLU A 58 13.73 0.76 -5.80
CA GLU A 58 13.78 1.92 -4.92
C GLU A 58 13.98 1.57 -3.45
N MET A 59 13.60 0.36 -3.04
CA MET A 59 13.47 0.02 -1.63
C MET A 59 14.82 0.01 -0.90
N LEU A 60 15.90 -0.44 -1.54
CA LEU A 60 17.21 -0.50 -0.90
C LEU A 60 17.76 0.88 -0.59
N LEU A 61 17.71 1.79 -1.57
CA LEU A 61 18.17 3.17 -1.40
C LEU A 61 17.26 3.93 -0.43
N ALA A 62 15.93 3.79 -0.54
CA ALA A 62 14.99 4.43 0.36
C ALA A 62 15.21 3.99 1.81
N SER A 63 15.30 2.68 2.07
CA SER A 63 15.53 2.16 3.42
C SER A 63 16.85 2.63 4.02
N HIS A 64 17.92 2.70 3.22
CA HIS A 64 19.21 3.18 3.71
C HIS A 64 19.17 4.67 4.07
N LEU A 65 18.61 5.51 3.20
CA LEU A 65 18.50 6.95 3.47
C LEU A 65 17.57 7.25 4.65
N GLN A 66 16.47 6.51 4.81
CA GLN A 66 15.58 6.64 5.96
C GLN A 66 16.28 6.20 7.26
N ALA A 67 17.09 5.14 7.24
CA ALA A 67 17.87 4.70 8.41
C ALA A 67 18.91 5.74 8.85
N GLU A 68 19.45 6.51 7.90
CA GLU A 68 20.33 7.67 8.14
C GLU A 68 19.56 8.93 8.61
N GLY A 69 18.23 8.84 8.75
CA GLY A 69 17.38 9.93 9.26
C GLY A 69 16.87 10.90 8.20
N PHE A 70 17.09 10.65 6.91
CA PHE A 70 16.61 11.54 5.86
C PHE A 70 15.10 11.40 5.59
N PRO A 71 14.40 12.51 5.30
CA PRO A 71 12.99 12.47 4.88
C PRO A 71 12.88 11.96 3.43
N VAL A 72 12.39 10.72 3.26
CA VAL A 72 12.23 10.08 1.94
C VAL A 72 10.77 9.85 1.62
N ALA A 73 10.32 10.23 0.42
CA ALA A 73 8.99 9.92 -0.10
C ALA A 73 9.04 9.11 -1.40
N ILE A 74 8.38 7.96 -1.42
CA ILE A 74 8.19 7.15 -2.64
C ILE A 74 6.85 7.52 -3.27
N VAL A 75 6.87 7.96 -4.53
CA VAL A 75 5.69 8.48 -5.23
C VAL A 75 5.30 7.56 -6.37
N ASN A 76 3.99 7.46 -6.62
CA ASN A 76 3.47 6.70 -7.75
C ASN A 76 3.97 7.29 -9.08
N PRO A 77 4.56 6.46 -9.97
CA PRO A 77 4.95 6.82 -11.35
C PRO A 77 3.97 7.71 -12.09
N ARG A 78 2.68 7.40 -11.98
CA ARG A 78 1.62 8.13 -12.66
C ARG A 78 1.54 9.59 -12.22
N ARG A 79 1.77 9.88 -10.94
CA ARG A 79 1.73 11.27 -10.42
C ARG A 79 2.90 12.08 -10.95
N ILE A 80 4.10 11.49 -10.99
CA ILE A 80 5.28 12.12 -11.59
C ILE A 80 5.03 12.38 -13.08
N ARG A 81 4.47 11.40 -13.80
CA ARG A 81 4.16 11.53 -15.23
C ARG A 81 3.09 12.58 -15.53
N ASP A 82 2.03 12.64 -14.73
CA ASP A 82 0.98 13.65 -14.89
C ASP A 82 1.52 15.06 -14.58
N PHE A 83 2.42 15.20 -13.61
CA PHE A 83 3.13 16.45 -13.33
C PHE A 83 4.09 16.85 -14.46
N ALA A 84 4.86 15.91 -15.02
CA ALA A 84 5.73 16.14 -16.18
C ALA A 84 4.94 16.74 -17.35
N LYS A 85 3.77 16.16 -17.66
CA LYS A 85 2.88 16.65 -18.72
C LYS A 85 2.37 18.06 -18.43
N ALA A 86 1.99 18.35 -17.18
CA ALA A 86 1.53 19.68 -16.79
C ALA A 86 2.62 20.75 -16.96
N LEU A 87 3.89 20.38 -16.82
CA LEU A 87 5.05 21.26 -17.08
C LEU A 87 5.44 21.34 -18.57
N GLY A 88 4.71 20.68 -19.49
CA GLY A 88 5.06 20.61 -20.91
C GLY A 88 6.29 19.73 -21.22
N GLN A 89 6.77 18.96 -20.25
CA GLN A 89 7.96 18.14 -20.39
C GLN A 89 7.61 16.78 -21.02
N MET A 90 7.79 16.69 -22.34
CA MET A 90 7.45 15.50 -23.13
C MET A 90 8.64 14.53 -23.29
N ALA A 91 9.87 15.05 -23.35
CA ALA A 91 11.09 14.26 -23.46
C ALA A 91 11.35 13.47 -22.17
N LYS A 92 11.81 12.23 -22.33
CA LYS A 92 12.10 11.29 -21.24
C LYS A 92 13.56 10.85 -21.31
N THR A 93 14.31 11.14 -20.26
CA THR A 93 15.67 10.64 -20.01
C THR A 93 15.86 10.57 -18.50
N ASP A 94 16.67 9.64 -17.99
CA ASP A 94 16.85 9.42 -16.55
C ASP A 94 17.21 10.72 -15.79
N LYS A 95 18.07 11.58 -16.37
CA LYS A 95 18.42 12.90 -15.80
C LYS A 95 17.26 13.89 -15.76
N ILE A 96 16.44 13.92 -16.82
CA ILE A 96 15.25 14.77 -16.91
C ILE A 96 14.21 14.27 -15.91
N ASP A 97 14.03 12.96 -15.80
CA ASP A 97 13.07 12.34 -14.89
C ASP A 97 13.46 12.64 -13.42
N ALA A 98 14.72 12.47 -13.04
CA ALA A 98 15.23 12.86 -11.72
C ALA A 98 15.00 14.37 -11.43
N LYS A 99 15.20 15.24 -12.42
CA LYS A 99 14.91 16.69 -12.30
C LYS A 99 13.42 16.98 -12.11
N ILE A 100 12.54 16.29 -12.84
CA ILE A 100 11.08 16.43 -12.69
C ILE A 100 10.68 15.97 -11.28
N ILE A 101 11.24 14.87 -10.79
CA ILE A 101 10.97 14.36 -9.45
C ILE A 101 11.41 15.38 -8.38
N ALA A 102 12.58 16.01 -8.54
CA ALA A 102 13.05 17.05 -7.62
C ALA A 102 12.12 18.29 -7.62
N LYS A 103 11.64 18.71 -8.80
CA LYS A 103 10.63 19.78 -8.92
C LYS A 103 9.29 19.38 -8.30
N PHE A 104 8.86 18.14 -8.49
CA PHE A 104 7.65 17.59 -7.88
C PHE A 104 7.75 17.66 -6.35
N ALA A 105 8.89 17.28 -5.79
CA ALA A 105 9.17 17.35 -4.36
C ALA A 105 8.96 18.76 -3.80
N ALA A 106 9.60 19.75 -4.44
CA ALA A 106 9.53 21.15 -4.01
C ALA A 106 8.15 21.81 -4.23
N THR A 107 7.34 21.28 -5.15
CA THR A 107 6.03 21.88 -5.50
C THR A 107 4.87 21.26 -4.73
N LEU A 108 4.86 19.93 -4.60
CA LEU A 108 3.73 19.19 -4.05
C LEU A 108 3.98 18.61 -2.66
N GLU A 109 5.23 18.68 -2.18
CA GLU A 109 5.61 18.36 -0.81
C GLU A 109 5.02 17.02 -0.33
N PRO A 110 5.27 15.93 -1.07
CA PRO A 110 4.73 14.63 -0.67
C PRO A 110 5.23 14.27 0.72
N MET A 111 4.31 13.78 1.57
CA MET A 111 4.64 13.35 2.91
C MET A 111 5.75 12.29 2.88
N PRO A 112 6.85 12.45 3.63
CA PRO A 112 7.84 11.41 3.82
C PRO A 112 7.17 10.13 4.31
N HIS A 113 7.61 9.00 3.77
CA HIS A 113 7.24 7.71 4.33
C HIS A 113 8.04 7.50 5.60
N GLU A 114 7.40 6.95 6.63
CA GLU A 114 8.11 6.48 7.82
C GLU A 114 9.10 5.38 7.43
N PHE A 115 10.20 5.32 8.16
CA PHE A 115 11.15 4.21 8.07
C PHE A 115 10.41 2.90 8.36
N ILE A 116 10.42 2.00 7.38
CA ILE A 116 9.88 0.65 7.58
C ILE A 116 11.03 -0.18 8.16
N ASP A 117 10.88 -0.59 9.42
CA ASP A 117 11.84 -1.45 10.08
C ASP A 117 11.99 -2.81 9.37
N ASP A 118 13.06 -3.52 9.70
CA ASP A 118 13.38 -4.79 9.05
C ASP A 118 12.30 -5.86 9.21
N ASN A 119 11.59 -5.90 10.34
CA ASN A 119 10.51 -6.85 10.57
C ASN A 119 9.30 -6.51 9.69
N SER A 120 8.91 -5.24 9.63
CA SER A 120 7.83 -4.78 8.75
C SER A 120 8.15 -5.02 7.27
N ARG A 121 9.41 -4.82 6.86
CA ARG A 121 9.89 -5.08 5.50
C ARG A 121 9.84 -6.58 5.17
N LYS A 122 10.33 -7.44 6.07
CA LYS A 122 10.26 -8.90 5.94
C LYS A 122 8.82 -9.38 5.85
N LEU A 123 7.94 -8.91 6.74
CA LEU A 123 6.52 -9.24 6.74
C LEU A 123 5.84 -8.87 5.42
N LYS A 124 6.11 -7.68 4.89
CA LYS A 124 5.59 -7.23 3.58
C LYS A 124 6.07 -8.13 2.44
N ALA A 125 7.33 -8.54 2.44
CA ALA A 125 7.87 -9.46 1.45
C ALA A 125 7.17 -10.83 1.50
N LEU A 126 6.96 -11.38 2.70
CA LEU A 126 6.25 -12.65 2.92
C LEU A 126 4.79 -12.59 2.45
N ILE A 127 4.07 -11.51 2.77
CA ILE A 127 2.68 -11.32 2.33
C ILE A 127 2.58 -11.15 0.80
N SER A 128 3.55 -10.47 0.19
CA SER A 128 3.67 -10.38 -1.27
C SER A 128 3.90 -11.76 -1.89
N ARG A 129 4.81 -12.56 -1.32
CA ARG A 129 5.08 -13.92 -1.79
C ARG A 129 3.86 -14.83 -1.66
N ARG A 130 3.18 -14.81 -0.51
CA ARG A 130 1.93 -15.53 -0.27
C ARG A 130 0.88 -15.22 -1.33
N LYS A 131 0.74 -13.93 -1.69
CA LYS A 131 -0.19 -13.50 -2.73
C LYS A 131 0.16 -14.10 -4.09
N GLN A 132 1.44 -14.12 -4.48
CA GLN A 132 1.89 -14.74 -5.73
C GLN A 132 1.56 -16.24 -5.76
N LEU A 133 1.85 -16.95 -4.66
CA LEU A 133 1.53 -18.37 -4.52
C LEU A 133 0.03 -18.64 -4.64
N LEU A 134 -0.83 -17.82 -4.02
CA LEU A 134 -2.28 -17.93 -4.18
C LEU A 134 -2.74 -17.70 -5.62
N GLN A 135 -2.14 -16.74 -6.34
CA GLN A 135 -2.46 -16.50 -7.74
C GLN A 135 -2.10 -17.71 -8.62
N MET A 136 -0.91 -18.28 -8.40
CA MET A 136 -0.49 -19.52 -9.06
C MET A 136 -1.42 -20.68 -8.71
N HIS A 137 -1.75 -20.85 -7.43
CA HIS A 137 -2.67 -21.89 -6.96
C HIS A 137 -4.02 -21.83 -7.68
N THR A 138 -4.66 -20.65 -7.70
CA THR A 138 -5.94 -20.46 -8.41
C THR A 138 -5.80 -20.76 -9.90
N ALA A 139 -4.70 -20.33 -10.54
CA ALA A 139 -4.48 -20.62 -11.96
C ALA A 139 -4.37 -22.13 -12.22
N GLU A 140 -3.63 -22.88 -11.40
CA GLU A 140 -3.48 -24.32 -11.56
C GLU A 140 -4.76 -25.09 -11.23
N VAL A 141 -5.52 -24.68 -10.22
CA VAL A 141 -6.83 -25.28 -9.92
C VAL A 141 -7.77 -25.16 -11.11
N ASN A 142 -7.87 -23.97 -11.70
CA ASN A 142 -8.70 -23.74 -12.88
C ASN A 142 -8.21 -24.57 -14.09
N ARG A 143 -6.89 -24.68 -14.30
CA ARG A 143 -6.35 -25.54 -15.37
C ARG A 143 -6.67 -27.01 -15.14
N ARG A 144 -6.60 -27.49 -13.89
CA ARG A 144 -6.95 -28.88 -13.55
C ARG A 144 -8.42 -29.19 -13.82
N GLU A 145 -9.30 -28.24 -13.55
CA GLU A 145 -10.75 -28.35 -13.81
C GLU A 145 -11.03 -28.55 -15.30
N HIS A 146 -10.33 -27.82 -16.17
CA HIS A 146 -10.52 -27.89 -17.63
C HIS A 146 -9.68 -28.95 -18.35
N ALA A 147 -8.70 -29.57 -17.68
CA ALA A 147 -7.92 -30.66 -18.27
C ALA A 147 -8.82 -31.88 -18.52
N LEU A 148 -8.60 -32.58 -19.64
CA LEU A 148 -9.31 -33.82 -19.97
C LEU A 148 -8.45 -35.04 -19.64
N GLU A 149 -7.20 -35.03 -20.12
CA GLU A 149 -6.24 -36.13 -19.98
C GLU A 149 -5.80 -36.37 -18.52
N LYS A 150 -5.72 -37.64 -18.13
CA LYS A 150 -5.40 -38.07 -16.76
C LYS A 150 -3.98 -37.70 -16.37
N GLU A 151 -3.02 -37.87 -17.28
CA GLU A 151 -1.60 -37.60 -17.09
C GLU A 151 -1.38 -36.11 -16.85
N ILE A 152 -2.09 -35.25 -17.59
CA ILE A 152 -2.05 -33.80 -17.41
C ILE A 152 -2.67 -33.39 -16.07
N LYS A 153 -3.81 -33.99 -15.67
CA LYS A 153 -4.39 -33.76 -14.33
C LYS A 153 -3.43 -34.14 -13.21
N GLN A 154 -2.70 -35.24 -13.35
CA GLN A 154 -1.71 -35.68 -12.36
C GLN A 154 -0.53 -34.72 -12.28
N SER A 155 0.00 -34.26 -13.42
CA SER A 155 1.05 -33.24 -13.47
C SER A 155 0.63 -31.94 -12.79
N ILE A 156 -0.55 -31.40 -13.11
CA ILE A 156 -1.08 -30.18 -12.49
C ILE A 156 -1.30 -30.40 -10.98
N LYS A 157 -1.80 -31.57 -10.56
CA LYS A 157 -1.99 -31.89 -9.14
C LYS A 157 -0.66 -31.84 -8.39
N ALA A 158 0.43 -32.35 -8.96
CA ALA A 158 1.75 -32.28 -8.33
C ALA A 158 2.20 -30.83 -8.09
N ILE A 159 1.94 -29.93 -9.06
CA ILE A 159 2.22 -28.49 -8.92
C ILE A 159 1.34 -27.87 -7.84
N ILE A 160 0.04 -28.18 -7.81
CA ILE A 160 -0.87 -27.69 -6.76
C ILE A 160 -0.36 -28.10 -5.38
N THR A 161 -0.01 -29.37 -5.18
CA THR A 161 0.54 -29.84 -3.90
C THR A 161 1.81 -29.10 -3.51
N ALA A 162 2.73 -28.87 -4.45
CA ALA A 162 3.94 -28.10 -4.18
C ALA A 162 3.62 -26.65 -3.77
N ILE A 163 2.65 -26.01 -4.43
CA ILE A 163 2.21 -24.64 -4.08
C ILE A 163 1.55 -24.62 -2.70
N GLU A 164 0.71 -25.60 -2.37
CA GLU A 164 0.07 -25.73 -1.06
C GLU A 164 1.10 -25.87 0.07
N THR A 165 2.14 -26.70 -0.13
CA THR A 165 3.25 -26.81 0.84
C THR A 165 3.98 -25.47 1.01
N GLN A 166 4.26 -24.77 -0.09
CA GLN A 166 4.90 -23.45 -0.02
C GLN A 166 4.00 -22.41 0.69
N LEU A 167 2.68 -22.46 0.47
CA LEU A 167 1.74 -21.60 1.18
C LEU A 167 1.77 -21.86 2.69
N GLN A 168 1.80 -23.12 3.12
CA GLN A 168 1.90 -23.48 4.54
C GLN A 168 3.19 -22.96 5.17
N ASN A 169 4.34 -23.10 4.48
CA ASN A 169 5.62 -22.59 4.95
C ASN A 169 5.60 -21.06 5.10
N VAL A 170 5.13 -20.35 4.08
CA VAL A 170 5.04 -18.88 4.12
C VAL A 170 4.05 -18.42 5.18
N ASP A 171 2.92 -19.11 5.38
CA ASP A 171 1.98 -18.79 6.45
C ASP A 171 2.61 -18.94 7.84
N LYS A 172 3.44 -19.98 8.04
CA LYS A 172 4.22 -20.14 9.27
C LYS A 172 5.26 -19.02 9.46
N GLU A 173 6.01 -18.68 8.40
CA GLU A 173 6.99 -17.59 8.45
C GLU A 173 6.34 -16.23 8.76
N ILE A 174 5.15 -15.97 8.23
CA ILE A 174 4.36 -14.76 8.55
C ILE A 174 4.00 -14.76 10.03
N ASP A 175 3.53 -15.89 10.56
CA ASP A 175 3.16 -16.02 11.97
C ASP A 175 4.34 -15.76 12.89
N ASP A 176 5.49 -16.35 12.57
CA ASP A 176 6.70 -16.22 13.38
C ASP A 176 7.24 -14.79 13.31
N ALA A 177 7.26 -14.16 12.14
CA ALA A 177 7.66 -12.75 11.99
C ALA A 177 6.78 -11.79 12.80
N ILE A 178 5.48 -12.07 12.95
CA ILE A 178 4.59 -11.26 13.78
C ILE A 178 4.82 -11.53 15.27
N LYS A 179 5.05 -12.78 15.68
CA LYS A 179 5.37 -13.10 17.08
C LYS A 179 6.66 -12.45 17.55
N GLU A 180 7.66 -12.39 16.67
CA GLU A 180 8.99 -11.79 16.95
C GLU A 180 8.94 -10.25 17.05
N ALA A 181 7.88 -9.60 16.56
CA ALA A 181 7.73 -8.15 16.54
C ALA A 181 6.55 -7.69 17.42
N PRO A 182 6.81 -7.24 18.67
CA PRO A 182 5.76 -6.90 19.64
C PRO A 182 4.73 -5.88 19.14
N GLU A 183 5.17 -4.84 18.42
CA GLU A 183 4.29 -3.82 17.86
C GLU A 183 3.36 -4.39 16.78
N LEU A 184 3.89 -5.23 15.89
CA LEU A 184 3.10 -5.88 14.84
C LEU A 184 2.09 -6.84 15.47
N LYS A 185 2.52 -7.63 16.46
CA LYS A 185 1.64 -8.52 17.23
C LYS A 185 0.47 -7.74 17.84
N GLN A 186 0.76 -6.67 18.58
CA GLN A 186 -0.27 -5.86 19.23
C GLN A 186 -1.26 -5.25 18.20
N LYS A 187 -0.76 -4.67 17.10
CA LYS A 187 -1.62 -4.15 16.03
C LYS A 187 -2.51 -5.25 15.44
N THR A 188 -1.97 -6.45 15.21
CA THR A 188 -2.77 -7.57 14.69
C THR A 188 -3.83 -8.08 15.68
N GLU A 189 -3.57 -8.05 16.99
CA GLU A 189 -4.53 -8.43 18.02
C GLU A 189 -5.71 -7.45 18.08
N PHE A 190 -5.42 -6.14 18.04
CA PHE A 190 -6.48 -5.12 17.97
C PHE A 190 -7.34 -5.30 16.72
N LEU A 191 -6.74 -5.55 15.55
CA LEU A 191 -7.49 -5.76 14.32
C LEU A 191 -8.34 -7.04 14.37
N GLN A 192 -7.80 -8.14 14.89
CA GLN A 192 -8.51 -9.42 15.00
C GLN A 192 -9.69 -9.38 15.99
N SER A 193 -9.67 -8.45 16.95
CA SER A 193 -10.81 -8.25 17.85
C SER A 193 -12.06 -7.70 17.14
N VAL A 194 -11.93 -7.15 15.93
CA VAL A 194 -13.05 -6.64 15.14
C VAL A 194 -13.83 -7.80 14.52
N PRO A 195 -15.13 -7.97 14.81
CA PRO A 195 -15.94 -9.01 14.18
C PRO A 195 -15.91 -8.88 12.64
N GLY A 196 -15.50 -9.95 11.97
CA GLY A 196 -15.33 -10.01 10.51
C GLY A 196 -13.88 -9.83 10.02
N ILE A 197 -12.94 -9.47 10.89
CA ILE A 197 -11.51 -9.42 10.56
C ILE A 197 -10.81 -10.68 11.08
N GLY A 198 -10.41 -11.55 10.16
CA GLY A 198 -9.59 -12.72 10.47
C GLY A 198 -8.09 -12.42 10.43
N LYS A 199 -7.30 -13.35 10.97
CA LYS A 199 -5.83 -13.32 11.03
C LYS A 199 -5.16 -12.89 9.71
N THR A 200 -5.47 -13.54 8.59
CA THR A 200 -4.90 -13.21 7.28
C THR A 200 -5.17 -11.76 6.85
N THR A 201 -6.35 -11.23 7.20
CA THR A 201 -6.71 -9.83 6.89
C THR A 201 -5.95 -8.87 7.79
N ALA A 202 -5.84 -9.17 9.08
CA ALA A 202 -5.07 -8.38 10.02
C ALA A 202 -3.58 -8.29 9.60
N HIS A 203 -2.96 -9.43 9.29
CA HIS A 203 -1.57 -9.48 8.83
C HIS A 203 -1.37 -8.63 7.56
N MET A 204 -2.28 -8.77 6.60
CA MET A 204 -2.26 -7.99 5.37
C MET A 204 -2.38 -6.48 5.63
N LEU A 205 -3.28 -6.06 6.52
CA LEU A 205 -3.47 -4.65 6.84
C LEU A 205 -2.22 -4.05 7.48
N VAL A 206 -1.62 -4.75 8.45
CA VAL A 206 -0.40 -4.24 9.11
C VAL A 206 0.76 -4.10 8.13
N ALA A 207 0.90 -5.01 7.16
CA ALA A 207 2.01 -4.97 6.20
C ALA A 207 1.80 -4.03 5.00
N GLU A 208 0.57 -3.93 4.49
CA GLU A 208 0.24 -3.17 3.27
C GLU A 208 -0.35 -1.78 3.57
N LEU A 209 -0.64 -1.50 4.84
CA LEU A 209 -1.21 -0.24 5.32
C LEU A 209 -0.56 0.18 6.66
N PRO A 210 0.77 0.42 6.70
CA PRO A 210 1.47 0.84 7.92
C PRO A 210 0.93 2.16 8.50
N GLU A 211 0.29 2.99 7.67
CA GLU A 211 -0.28 4.28 8.08
C GLU A 211 -1.60 4.17 8.85
N LEU A 212 -2.13 2.95 9.00
CA LEU A 212 -3.36 2.68 9.74
C LEU A 212 -3.14 2.96 11.23
N GLY A 213 -3.87 3.94 11.78
CA GLY A 213 -3.65 4.46 13.13
C GLY A 213 -3.03 5.85 13.17
N ILE A 214 -2.39 6.28 12.08
CA ILE A 214 -1.67 7.57 12.01
C ILE A 214 -2.51 8.58 11.25
N LEU A 215 -3.02 8.20 10.07
CA LEU A 215 -3.74 9.09 9.19
C LEU A 215 -5.14 9.45 9.71
N ASN A 216 -5.67 10.59 9.27
CA ASN A 216 -7.05 10.94 9.56
C ASN A 216 -8.03 10.13 8.67
N ARG A 217 -9.31 10.11 9.07
CA ARG A 217 -10.40 9.36 8.39
C ARG A 217 -10.54 9.66 6.89
N ARG A 218 -10.20 10.89 6.44
CA ARG A 218 -10.31 11.28 5.02
C ARG A 218 -9.08 10.79 4.26
N GLN A 219 -7.90 10.96 4.82
CA GLN A 219 -6.63 10.50 4.25
C GLN A 219 -6.61 8.98 4.10
N ILE A 220 -6.96 8.21 5.12
CA ILE A 220 -6.94 6.74 5.06
C ILE A 220 -7.95 6.20 4.02
N ALA A 221 -9.15 6.79 3.97
CA ALA A 221 -10.17 6.41 3.00
C ALA A 221 -9.76 6.74 1.55
N ALA A 222 -9.05 7.86 1.33
CA ALA A 222 -8.50 8.22 0.04
C ALA A 222 -7.31 7.32 -0.34
N LEU A 223 -6.43 7.01 0.62
CA LEU A 223 -5.26 6.15 0.43
C LEU A 223 -5.66 4.75 0.00
N VAL A 224 -6.66 4.13 0.65
CA VAL A 224 -7.20 2.83 0.24
C VAL A 224 -8.08 2.96 -1.02
N GLY A 225 -8.61 4.16 -1.29
CA GLY A 225 -9.45 4.45 -2.45
C GLY A 225 -10.91 4.01 -2.27
N VAL A 226 -11.43 4.11 -1.05
CA VAL A 226 -12.84 3.87 -0.68
C VAL A 226 -13.62 5.18 -0.49
N ALA A 227 -12.94 6.33 -0.58
CA ALA A 227 -13.58 7.63 -0.61
C ALA A 227 -14.26 7.88 -1.98
N PRO A 228 -15.55 8.27 -2.01
CA PRO A 228 -16.22 8.64 -3.24
C PRO A 228 -15.67 9.97 -3.77
N ILE A 229 -15.34 10.02 -5.06
CA ILE A 229 -14.82 11.20 -5.76
C ILE A 229 -15.98 11.93 -6.44
N ASN A 230 -16.03 13.25 -6.28
CA ASN A 230 -17.03 14.10 -6.94
C ASN A 230 -16.76 14.18 -8.45
N ARG A 231 -17.84 14.18 -9.24
CA ARG A 231 -17.77 14.38 -10.69
C ARG A 231 -18.82 15.43 -11.08
N ASP A 232 -18.57 16.65 -10.64
CA ASP A 232 -19.51 17.75 -10.76
C ASP A 232 -18.87 18.88 -11.57
N SER A 233 -19.63 19.57 -12.41
CA SER A 233 -19.16 20.71 -13.22
C SER A 233 -20.27 21.74 -13.40
N GLY A 234 -20.10 22.94 -12.84
CA GLY A 234 -21.17 23.94 -12.80
C GLY A 234 -22.45 23.37 -12.18
N VAL A 235 -23.52 23.31 -12.95
CA VAL A 235 -24.82 22.72 -12.55
C VAL A 235 -24.87 21.19 -12.61
N PHE A 236 -23.92 20.55 -13.30
CA PHE A 236 -23.91 19.10 -13.45
C PHE A 236 -23.50 18.41 -12.15
N ARG A 237 -24.29 17.41 -11.73
CA ARG A 237 -23.99 16.51 -10.61
C ARG A 237 -23.90 15.07 -11.11
N GLY A 238 -22.68 14.54 -11.18
CA GLY A 238 -22.41 13.21 -11.68
C GLY A 238 -22.52 12.13 -10.60
N LYS A 239 -22.60 10.86 -11.04
CA LYS A 239 -22.48 9.72 -10.13
C LYS A 239 -21.06 9.70 -9.54
N ARG A 240 -20.97 9.77 -8.21
CA ARG A 240 -19.71 9.65 -7.49
C ARG A 240 -19.20 8.22 -7.59
N MET A 241 -17.90 8.07 -7.85
CA MET A 241 -17.24 6.77 -7.95
C MET A 241 -16.04 6.72 -7.03
N THR A 242 -15.76 5.54 -6.48
CA THR A 242 -14.46 5.28 -5.86
C THR A 242 -13.42 5.02 -6.93
N GLY A 243 -12.24 5.61 -6.79
CA GLY A 243 -11.15 5.47 -7.76
C GLY A 243 -9.80 5.76 -7.13
N GLY A 244 -8.72 5.37 -7.81
CA GLY A 244 -7.36 5.53 -7.30
C GLY A 244 -7.06 4.68 -6.05
N GLY A 245 -6.07 5.13 -5.28
CA GLY A 245 -5.62 4.52 -4.02
C GLY A 245 -4.95 3.15 -4.17
N ARG A 246 -4.74 2.47 -3.04
CA ARG A 246 -4.21 1.10 -2.93
C ARG A 246 -5.29 0.08 -3.28
N LYS A 247 -5.57 -0.07 -4.58
CA LYS A 247 -6.58 -1.01 -5.13
C LYS A 247 -6.47 -2.41 -4.52
N GLN A 248 -5.26 -2.90 -4.27
CA GLN A 248 -5.04 -4.22 -3.70
C GLN A 248 -5.61 -4.37 -2.29
N VAL A 249 -5.40 -3.36 -1.43
CA VAL A 249 -5.97 -3.33 -0.06
C VAL A 249 -7.49 -3.25 -0.14
N ARG A 250 -8.03 -2.37 -0.99
CA ARG A 250 -9.49 -2.26 -1.21
C ARG A 250 -10.12 -3.58 -1.66
N THR A 251 -9.50 -4.28 -2.61
CA THR A 251 -9.99 -5.58 -3.09
C THR A 251 -9.97 -6.62 -1.98
N LYS A 252 -8.89 -6.70 -1.19
CA LYS A 252 -8.79 -7.66 -0.08
C LYS A 252 -9.73 -7.34 1.09
N LEU A 253 -10.08 -6.08 1.32
CA LEU A 253 -11.07 -5.67 2.32
C LEU A 253 -12.51 -6.04 1.97
N TYR A 254 -12.80 -6.43 0.73
CA TYR A 254 -14.15 -6.78 0.30
C TYR A 254 -14.75 -7.94 1.10
N MET A 255 -14.05 -9.09 1.15
CA MET A 255 -14.57 -10.28 1.85
C MET A 255 -14.72 -10.06 3.37
N PRO A 256 -13.74 -9.48 4.08
CA PRO A 256 -13.91 -9.13 5.49
C PRO A 256 -15.06 -8.17 5.73
N THR A 257 -15.27 -7.19 4.84
CA THR A 257 -16.42 -6.28 4.94
C THR A 257 -17.73 -7.04 4.76
N LEU A 258 -17.82 -7.95 3.78
CA LEU A 258 -19.02 -8.76 3.56
C LEU A 258 -19.37 -9.58 4.81
N VAL A 259 -18.38 -10.22 5.44
CA VAL A 259 -18.56 -10.92 6.72
C VAL A 259 -18.99 -9.94 7.83
N ALA A 260 -18.37 -8.77 7.93
CA ALA A 260 -18.74 -7.74 8.90
C ALA A 260 -20.20 -7.28 8.72
N THR A 261 -20.74 -7.20 7.50
CA THR A 261 -22.18 -6.87 7.31
C THR A 261 -23.13 -7.92 7.89
N GLN A 262 -22.65 -9.13 8.18
CA GLN A 262 -23.47 -10.21 8.75
C GLN A 262 -23.29 -10.33 10.28
N PHE A 263 -22.06 -10.23 10.76
CA PHE A 263 -21.69 -10.56 12.14
C PHE A 263 -21.29 -9.36 12.99
N ASN A 264 -20.82 -8.25 12.40
CA ASN A 264 -20.45 -7.06 13.16
C ASN A 264 -21.70 -6.18 13.39
N PRO A 265 -22.15 -5.97 14.65
CA PRO A 265 -23.41 -5.30 14.91
C PRO A 265 -23.47 -3.86 14.36
N VAL A 266 -22.35 -3.13 14.44
CA VAL A 266 -22.28 -1.73 13.96
C VAL A 266 -22.30 -1.68 12.43
N ILE A 267 -21.48 -2.51 11.77
CA ILE A 267 -21.41 -2.54 10.30
C ILE A 267 -22.71 -3.09 9.71
N LYS A 268 -23.30 -4.11 10.32
CA LYS A 268 -24.60 -4.68 9.93
C LYS A 268 -25.71 -3.65 9.98
N LYS A 269 -25.85 -2.94 11.11
CA LYS A 269 -26.85 -1.86 11.27
C LYS A 269 -26.64 -0.77 10.23
N TYR A 270 -25.40 -0.32 10.04
CA TYR A 270 -25.06 0.69 9.04
C TYR A 270 -25.38 0.25 7.60
N TYR A 271 -24.99 -0.97 7.22
CA TYR A 271 -25.25 -1.52 5.89
C TYR A 271 -26.75 -1.68 5.62
N ARG A 272 -27.52 -2.21 6.58
CA ARG A 272 -28.97 -2.36 6.47
C ARG A 272 -29.68 -1.02 6.33
N ASN A 273 -29.34 -0.02 7.14
CA ASN A 273 -29.89 1.33 6.99
C ASN A 273 -29.69 1.88 5.56
N LEU A 274 -28.50 1.70 4.98
CA LEU A 274 -28.22 2.17 3.61
C LEU A 274 -29.06 1.45 2.55
N VAL A 275 -29.26 0.13 2.68
CA VAL A 275 -29.99 -0.67 1.69
C VAL A 275 -31.50 -0.54 1.88
N ASP A 276 -31.96 -0.78 3.11
CA ASP A 276 -33.38 -0.95 3.44
C ASP A 276 -34.09 0.40 3.59
N GLU A 277 -33.50 1.36 4.32
CA GLU A 277 -34.12 2.67 4.56
C GLU A 277 -33.81 3.67 3.45
N ARG A 278 -32.58 3.66 2.90
CA ARG A 278 -32.13 4.65 1.91
C ARG A 278 -32.13 4.16 0.47
N GLY A 279 -32.53 2.91 0.23
CA GLY A 279 -32.66 2.32 -1.10
C GLY A 279 -31.36 2.28 -1.91
N LYS A 280 -30.18 2.26 -1.26
CA LYS A 280 -28.90 2.22 -1.97
C LYS A 280 -28.66 0.84 -2.56
N CYS A 281 -28.08 0.80 -3.77
CA CYS A 281 -27.61 -0.46 -4.36
C CYS A 281 -26.63 -1.17 -3.40
N LYS A 282 -26.76 -2.50 -3.27
CA LYS A 282 -25.96 -3.33 -2.34
C LYS A 282 -24.45 -3.06 -2.45
N MET A 283 -23.93 -2.94 -3.66
CA MET A 283 -22.50 -2.64 -3.89
C MET A 283 -22.05 -1.26 -3.38
N VAL A 284 -22.92 -0.26 -3.48
CA VAL A 284 -22.66 1.09 -2.96
C VAL A 284 -22.68 1.06 -1.43
N ALA A 285 -23.68 0.39 -0.85
CA ALA A 285 -23.78 0.23 0.60
C ALA A 285 -22.57 -0.54 1.16
N LEU A 286 -22.10 -1.58 0.47
CA LEU A 286 -20.94 -2.37 0.88
C LEU A 286 -19.64 -1.55 0.82
N THR A 287 -19.47 -0.69 -0.19
CA THR A 287 -18.32 0.22 -0.26
C THR A 287 -18.34 1.26 0.86
N ALA A 288 -19.52 1.78 1.21
CA ALA A 288 -19.68 2.66 2.36
C ALA A 288 -19.39 1.93 3.69
N ALA A 289 -19.86 0.69 3.84
CA ALA A 289 -19.56 -0.17 4.99
C ALA A 289 -18.06 -0.45 5.12
N MET A 290 -17.37 -0.71 4.00
CA MET A 290 -15.90 -0.88 3.96
C MET A 290 -15.18 0.37 4.45
N ARG A 291 -15.63 1.55 4.01
CA ARG A 291 -15.09 2.83 4.49
C ARG A 291 -15.29 3.00 5.99
N LYS A 292 -16.49 2.69 6.51
CA LYS A 292 -16.76 2.79 7.96
C LYS A 292 -15.88 1.81 8.76
N LEU A 293 -15.80 0.56 8.32
CA LEU A 293 -14.93 -0.46 8.93
C LEU A 293 -13.46 -0.01 8.96
N LEU A 294 -12.95 0.53 7.85
CA LEU A 294 -11.59 1.09 7.77
C LEU A 294 -11.37 2.24 8.76
N CYS A 295 -12.33 3.16 8.90
CA CYS A 295 -12.22 4.28 9.84
C CYS A 295 -12.24 3.81 11.31
N ILE A 296 -13.03 2.78 11.62
CA ILE A 296 -13.05 2.15 12.95
C ILE A 296 -11.69 1.53 13.25
N MET A 297 -11.16 0.69 12.35
CA MET A 297 -9.84 0.06 12.54
C MET A 297 -8.73 1.11 12.70
N ASN A 298 -8.79 2.19 11.91
CA ASN A 298 -7.84 3.31 12.02
C ASN A 298 -7.91 4.00 13.38
N THR A 299 -9.11 4.22 13.92
CA THR A 299 -9.29 4.87 15.23
C THR A 299 -8.87 3.94 16.37
N MET A 300 -9.17 2.65 16.26
CA MET A 300 -8.76 1.63 17.23
C MET A 300 -7.24 1.54 17.34
N LEU A 301 -6.51 1.48 16.21
CA LEU A 301 -5.05 1.47 16.23
C LEU A 301 -4.46 2.78 16.73
N LYS A 302 -5.09 3.92 16.42
CA LYS A 302 -4.66 5.23 16.94
C LYS A 302 -4.71 5.29 18.47
N ASN A 303 -5.74 4.67 19.06
CA ASN A 303 -5.98 4.72 20.51
C ASN A 303 -5.45 3.47 21.24
N SER A 304 -4.81 2.53 20.54
CA SER A 304 -4.37 1.24 21.08
C SER A 304 -5.48 0.48 21.84
N GLN A 305 -6.65 0.39 21.22
CA GLN A 305 -7.86 -0.18 21.83
C GLN A 305 -8.38 -1.40 21.07
N TYR A 306 -8.87 -2.38 21.84
CA TYR A 306 -9.68 -3.48 21.32
C TYR A 306 -11.03 -2.98 20.82
N TRP A 307 -11.65 -3.78 19.95
CA TRP A 307 -12.96 -3.46 19.41
C TRP A 307 -14.00 -3.34 20.52
N GLN A 308 -14.73 -2.24 20.52
CA GLN A 308 -15.92 -2.05 21.34
C GLN A 308 -17.06 -1.52 20.46
N PRO A 309 -18.30 -2.01 20.64
CA PRO A 309 -19.45 -1.54 19.87
C PRO A 309 -19.64 -0.01 19.94
N ASN A 310 -19.43 0.60 21.11
CA ASN A 310 -19.72 2.00 21.38
C ASN A 310 -18.71 2.97 20.73
N LEU A 311 -17.44 2.57 20.61
CA LEU A 311 -16.40 3.34 19.92
C LEU A 311 -16.67 3.47 18.41
N ALA A 312 -17.40 2.52 17.83
CA ALA A 312 -17.60 2.40 16.40
C ALA A 312 -18.83 3.18 15.85
N GLU A 313 -19.73 3.64 16.71
CA GLU A 313 -20.87 4.48 16.29
C GLU A 313 -20.42 5.89 15.89
N ASN A 314 -19.40 6.44 16.58
CA ASN A 314 -18.89 7.81 16.38
C ASN A 314 -17.72 7.93 15.38
N ALA A 315 -17.22 6.80 14.85
CA ALA A 315 -16.11 6.74 13.87
C ALA A 315 -16.57 6.79 12.40
#